data_AF-P56608-F1
#
_entry.id   AF-P56608-F1
#
_cell.length_a   1.000
_cell.length_b   1.000
_cell.length_c   1.000
_cell.angle_alpha   90.00
_cell.angle_beta   90.00
_cell.angle_gamma   90.00
#
_symmetry.space_group_name_H-M   'P 1'
#
loop_
_entity.id
_entity.type
_entity.pdbx_description
1 polymer ?
#
loop_
_entity_poly.entity_id
_entity_poly.type
_entity_poly.pdbx_seq_one_letter_code
_entity_poly.pdbx_strand_id
1 'polypeptide(L)' 'KKDGYPVEADNCAFVCFGYDNAYCDKLCGDKKADSGYCYWVHILCYCYGLPDNEPTKTNGKC' A
#
# COMPACT_ATOMS: atom_id res chain seq x y z
N LYS A 1 -2.34 -13.72 -5.19
CA LYS A 1 -1.97 -12.75 -4.13
C LYS A 1 -0.66 -12.11 -4.54
N LYS A 2 -0.50 -10.82 -4.27
CA LYS A 2 0.71 -10.07 -4.59
C LYS A 2 1.05 -9.06 -3.50
N ASP A 3 2.31 -8.66 -3.46
CA ASP A 3 2.82 -7.66 -2.53
C ASP A 3 3.13 -6.38 -3.28
N GLY A 4 2.92 -5.23 -2.65
CA GLY A 4 3.16 -3.97 -3.31
C GLY A 4 2.61 -2.75 -2.59
N TYR A 5 2.90 -1.58 -3.16
CA TYR A 5 2.30 -0.32 -2.75
C TYR A 5 0.90 -0.22 -3.38
N PRO A 6 -0.20 -0.35 -2.62
CA PRO A 6 -1.54 -0.13 -3.18
C PRO A 6 -1.66 1.32 -3.68
N VAL A 7 -2.42 1.51 -4.76
CA VAL A 7 -2.70 2.85 -5.31
C VAL A 7 -4.19 3.19 -5.25
N GLU A 8 -4.49 4.49 -5.19
CA GLU A 8 -5.85 5.01 -5.31
C GLU A 8 -6.29 5.04 -6.78
N ALA A 9 -5.81 6.04 -7.50
CA ALA A 9 -5.98 6.28 -8.93
C ALA A 9 -4.65 6.75 -9.52
N ASP A 10 -4.51 6.71 -10.84
CA ASP A 10 -3.37 7.30 -11.58
C ASP A 10 -1.98 6.86 -11.12
N ASN A 11 -1.83 5.68 -10.50
CA ASN A 11 -0.54 5.19 -9.96
C ASN A 11 -0.04 5.93 -8.69
N CYS A 12 -0.94 6.66 -8.02
CA CYS A 12 -0.70 7.31 -6.75
C CYS A 12 -0.84 6.35 -5.57
N ALA A 13 0.29 6.03 -4.94
CA ALA A 13 0.33 5.17 -3.76
C ALA A 13 -0.11 5.91 -2.50
N PHE A 14 -0.70 5.18 -1.57
CA PHE A 14 -1.10 5.74 -0.28
C PHE A 14 0.11 6.16 0.54
N VAL A 15 0.15 7.44 0.92
CA VAL A 15 1.14 7.95 1.86
C VAL A 15 0.88 7.41 3.26
N CYS A 16 1.93 7.22 4.03
CA CYS A 16 1.76 6.90 5.45
C CYS A 16 1.15 8.08 6.19
N PHE A 17 0.37 7.80 7.24
CA PHE A 17 0.02 8.81 8.24
C PHE A 17 1.24 9.04 9.15
N GLY A 18 2.16 9.89 8.72
CA GLY A 18 3.47 10.07 9.37
C GLY A 18 4.37 8.86 9.16
N TYR A 19 4.55 8.04 10.21
CA TYR A 19 5.28 6.76 10.17
C TYR A 19 4.44 5.62 10.76
N ASP A 20 3.11 5.80 10.78
CA ASP A 20 2.21 4.89 11.47
C ASP A 20 2.01 3.58 10.69
N ASN A 21 2.58 2.50 11.23
CA ASN A 21 2.41 1.17 10.68
C ASN A 21 0.97 0.65 10.84
N ALA A 22 0.27 1.01 11.91
CA ALA A 22 -1.11 0.56 12.16
C ALA A 22 -2.08 1.17 11.15
N TYR A 23 -1.81 2.41 10.70
CA TYR A 23 -2.55 3.02 9.59
C TYR A 23 -2.44 2.18 8.32
N CYS A 24 -1.20 1.84 7.92
CA CYS A 24 -0.99 1.05 6.71
C CYS A 24 -1.50 -0.39 6.86
N ASP A 25 -1.35 -1.01 8.04
CA ASP A 25 -1.89 -2.35 8.31
C ASP A 25 -3.42 -2.37 8.16
N LYS A 26 -4.10 -1.39 8.77
CA LYS A 26 -5.55 -1.24 8.61
C LYS A 26 -5.94 -1.02 7.15
N LEU A 27 -5.25 -0.12 6.44
CA LEU A 27 -5.51 0.16 5.02
C LEU A 27 -5.37 -1.10 4.15
N CYS A 28 -4.30 -1.85 4.38
CA CYS A 28 -4.04 -3.11 3.67
C CYS A 28 -5.09 -4.17 4.01
N GLY A 29 -5.49 -4.29 5.29
CA GLY A 29 -6.58 -5.19 5.70
C GLY A 29 -7.94 -4.83 5.09
N ASP A 30 -8.26 -3.53 4.99
CA ASP A 30 -9.47 -3.05 4.31
C ASP A 30 -9.46 -3.46 2.82
N LYS A 31 -8.28 -3.46 2.20
CA LYS A 31 -8.01 -3.96 0.83
C LYS A 31 -7.84 -5.47 0.70
N LYS A 32 -8.16 -6.24 1.75
CA LYS A 32 -8.07 -7.71 1.79
C LYS A 32 -6.64 -8.26 1.64
N ALA A 33 -5.63 -7.44 1.97
CA ALA A 33 -4.28 -7.94 2.16
C ALA A 33 -4.18 -8.70 3.50
N ASP A 34 -3.10 -9.45 3.69
CA ASP A 34 -2.82 -10.18 4.93
C ASP A 34 -2.26 -9.24 6.01
N SER A 35 -1.47 -8.24 5.62
CA SER A 35 -0.93 -7.20 6.51
C SER A 35 -0.39 -6.00 5.73
N GLY A 36 -0.05 -4.93 6.45
CA GLY A 36 0.56 -3.74 5.87
C GLY A 36 1.49 -3.01 6.84
N TYR A 37 2.37 -2.18 6.29
CA TYR A 37 3.23 -1.31 7.09
C TYR A 37 3.62 -0.05 6.32
N CYS A 38 4.14 0.94 7.06
CA CYS A 38 4.67 2.15 6.46
C CYS A 38 6.13 1.92 6.05
N TYR A 39 6.41 1.98 4.74
CA TYR A 39 7.78 1.93 4.25
C TYR A 39 8.43 3.32 4.35
N TRP A 40 9.24 3.52 5.40
CA TRP A 40 9.80 4.82 5.78
C TRP A 40 10.69 5.48 4.71
N VAL A 41 11.24 4.71 3.76
CA VAL A 41 12.11 5.26 2.71
C VAL A 41 11.31 6.12 1.73
N HIS A 42 10.05 5.75 1.47
CA HIS A 42 9.17 6.48 0.58
C HIS A 42 8.01 7.17 1.31
N ILE A 43 7.81 6.89 2.59
CA ILE A 43 6.63 7.31 3.37
C ILE A 43 5.35 6.84 2.65
N LEU A 44 5.36 5.59 2.18
CA LEU A 44 4.24 4.95 1.49
C LEU A 44 3.83 3.67 2.20
N CYS A 45 2.54 3.38 2.21
CA CYS A 45 2.03 2.10 2.69
C CYS A 45 2.41 0.98 1.72
N TYR A 46 2.90 -0.13 2.27
CA TYR A 46 3.19 -1.36 1.54
C TYR A 46 2.37 -2.49 2.14
N CYS A 47 1.70 -3.27 1.28
CA CYS A 47 0.85 -4.38 1.70
C CYS A 47 1.45 -5.71 1.29
N TYR A 48 1.26 -6.71 2.14
CA TYR A 48 1.54 -8.12 1.84
C TYR A 48 0.24 -8.88 1.61
N GLY A 49 0.19 -9.68 0.55
CA GLY A 49 -0.93 -10.57 0.27
C GLY A 49 -2.18 -9.90 -0.31
N LEU A 50 -2.03 -8.77 -1.02
CA LEU A 50 -3.14 -8.13 -1.73
C LEU A 50 -3.76 -9.10 -2.76
N PRO A 51 -5.07 -9.00 -3.01
CA PRO A 51 -5.72 -9.63 -4.16
C PRO A 51 -5.05 -9.24 -5.48
N ASP A 52 -5.01 -10.15 -6.46
CA ASP A 52 -4.31 -9.89 -7.73
C ASP A 52 -4.96 -8.77 -8.56
N ASN A 53 -6.26 -8.51 -8.33
CA ASN A 53 -7.03 -7.43 -8.93
C ASN A 53 -6.81 -6.05 -8.27
N GLU A 54 -6.18 -5.96 -7.09
CA GLU A 54 -5.92 -4.65 -6.47
C GLU A 54 -4.82 -3.91 -7.23
N PRO A 55 -4.99 -2.64 -7.61
CA PRO A 55 -3.97 -1.90 -8.32
C PRO A 55 -2.79 -1.60 -7.39
N THR A 56 -1.58 -1.88 -7.87
CA THR A 56 -0.33 -1.63 -7.15
C THR A 56 0.59 -0.75 -7.99
N LYS A 57 1.44 0.04 -7.34
CA LYS A 57 2.31 1.00 -7.99
C LYS A 57 3.19 0.33 -9.05
N THR A 58 3.11 0.83 -10.28
CA THR A 58 3.97 0.48 -11.41
C THR A 58 5.01 1.57 -11.64
N ASN A 59 5.93 1.33 -12.58
CA ASN A 59 6.88 2.35 -13.00
C ASN A 59 6.15 3.53 -13.62
N GLY A 60 6.25 4.69 -12.96
CA GLY A 60 5.57 5.91 -13.35
C GLY A 60 5.52 6.89 -12.18
N LYS A 61 5.12 8.12 -12.49
CA LYS A 61 4.82 9.10 -11.44
C LYS A 61 3.59 8.63 -10.62
N CYS A 62 3.33 9.32 -9.52
CA CYS A 62 1.93 9.53 -9.11
C CYS A 62 1.27 10.28 -10.28
#